data_AF-A0A965NC88-F1
#
_entry.id   AF-A0A965NC88-F1
#
_cell.length_a   1.000
_cell.length_b   1.000
_cell.length_c   1.000
_cell.angle_alpha   90.00
_cell.angle_beta   90.00
_cell.angle_gamma   90.00
#
_symmetry.space_group_name_H-M   'P 1'
#
loop_
_entity.id
_entity.type
_entity.pdbx_description
1 polymer ?
#
loop_
_entity_poly.entity_id
_entity_poly.type
_entity_poly.pdbx_seq_one_letter_code
_entity_poly.pdbx_strand_id
1 'polypeptide(L)'
;MISTIPTAIAVGPFTFYLYGLGLATATWIAYRAIQRRLSSRELPIERWTYFAVATIGSGLVGARAAHVATNWSYYRDHVSSVASLWQGGLASFGGLALATPVALVLARRWWPQRTLLEFADILIPAIVAGWAVGRALGPQFMYAGGGHETHQWFGMTYAGQVGRRVPVPLIQAAEDGLLWLLLLRVERRKTAPGTVTGIAMVIWGAVRFLDDVLPARRTGAQRLTGRAGSVASPRHRWTSPA
;
A
#
# COMPACT_ATOMS: atom_id res chain seq x y z
N MET A 1 -10.47 -28.34 -11.37
CA MET A 1 -9.49 -27.23 -11.48
C MET A 1 -9.80 -26.23 -10.38
N ILE A 2 -8.84 -25.89 -9.51
CA ILE A 2 -9.07 -24.86 -8.50
C ILE A 2 -8.89 -23.50 -9.20
N SER A 3 -9.97 -22.73 -9.33
CA SER A 3 -9.93 -21.40 -9.96
C SER A 3 -9.00 -20.48 -9.15
N THR A 4 -7.93 -19.98 -9.76
CA THR A 4 -7.09 -18.95 -9.15
C THR A 4 -7.79 -17.60 -9.17
N ILE A 5 -7.49 -16.74 -8.20
CA ILE A 5 -7.97 -15.36 -8.20
C ILE A 5 -7.48 -14.64 -9.48
N PRO A 6 -8.37 -13.99 -10.24
CA PRO A 6 -7.99 -13.29 -11.48
C PRO A 6 -7.12 -12.07 -11.17
N THR A 7 -6.20 -11.74 -12.07
CA THR A 7 -5.32 -10.55 -11.94
C THR A 7 -5.76 -9.39 -12.83
N ALA A 8 -6.51 -9.67 -13.88
CA ALA A 8 -7.04 -8.70 -14.82
C ALA A 8 -8.37 -9.16 -15.42
N ILE A 9 -9.13 -8.21 -15.93
CA ILE A 9 -10.34 -8.43 -16.70
C ILE A 9 -10.15 -7.79 -18.07
N ALA A 10 -10.38 -8.55 -19.14
CA ALA A 10 -10.37 -8.04 -20.50
C ALA A 10 -11.80 -7.63 -20.91
N VAL A 11 -11.95 -6.41 -21.43
CA VAL A 11 -13.21 -5.90 -21.99
C VAL A 11 -12.91 -5.40 -23.40
N GLY A 12 -13.22 -6.23 -24.40
CA GLY A 12 -12.84 -5.96 -25.78
C GLY A 12 -11.32 -5.86 -25.94
N PRO A 13 -10.77 -4.81 -26.57
CA PRO A 13 -9.32 -4.65 -26.76
C PRO A 13 -8.59 -4.14 -25.50
N PHE A 14 -9.31 -3.79 -24.43
CA PHE A 14 -8.72 -3.20 -23.23
C PHE A 14 -8.56 -4.23 -22.11
N THR A 15 -7.38 -4.25 -21.48
CA THR A 15 -7.09 -5.08 -20.30
C THR A 15 -7.02 -4.21 -19.06
N PHE A 16 -7.90 -4.47 -18.10
CA PHE A 16 -7.94 -3.77 -16.83
C PHE A 16 -7.30 -4.63 -15.74
N TYR A 17 -6.18 -4.16 -15.20
CA TYR A 17 -5.55 -4.80 -14.05
C TYR A 17 -6.30 -4.48 -12.77
N LEU A 18 -6.76 -5.52 -12.07
CA LEU A 18 -7.59 -5.39 -10.89
C LEU A 18 -6.87 -4.68 -9.73
N TYR A 19 -5.56 -4.90 -9.61
CA TYR A 19 -4.75 -4.21 -8.59
C TYR A 19 -4.82 -2.68 -8.75
N GLY A 20 -4.80 -2.18 -10.00
CA GLY A 20 -4.84 -0.76 -10.30
C GLY A 20 -6.21 -0.15 -9.98
N LEU A 21 -7.29 -0.89 -10.28
CA LEU A 21 -8.64 -0.53 -9.88
C LEU A 21 -8.80 -0.51 -8.35
N GLY A 22 -8.20 -1.47 -7.65
CA GLY A 22 -8.15 -1.49 -6.18
C GLY A 22 -7.45 -0.26 -5.60
N LEU A 23 -6.29 0.11 -6.16
CA LEU A 23 -5.55 1.31 -5.75
C LEU A 23 -6.35 2.60 -6.02
N ALA A 24 -7.00 2.71 -7.18
CA ALA A 24 -7.86 3.83 -7.52
C ALA A 24 -9.04 3.94 -6.54
N THR A 25 -9.68 2.81 -6.22
CA THR A 25 -10.81 2.74 -5.28
C THR A 25 -10.38 3.15 -3.87
N ALA A 26 -9.24 2.64 -3.40
CA ALA A 26 -8.66 2.99 -2.10
C ALA A 26 -8.37 4.49 -2.00
N THR A 27 -7.75 5.05 -3.04
CA THR A 27 -7.43 6.49 -3.13
C THR A 27 -8.71 7.33 -3.13
N TRP A 28 -9.72 6.93 -3.89
CA TRP A 28 -11.03 7.59 -3.93
C TRP A 28 -11.73 7.57 -2.58
N ILE A 29 -11.75 6.44 -1.89
CA ILE A 29 -12.35 6.31 -0.55
C ILE A 29 -11.65 7.22 0.45
N ALA A 30 -10.31 7.21 0.49
CA ALA A 30 -9.54 8.12 1.34
C ALA A 30 -9.84 9.59 1.00
N TYR A 31 -9.86 9.94 -0.29
CA TYR A 31 -10.17 11.28 -0.75
C TYR A 31 -11.53 11.78 -0.27
N ARG A 32 -12.58 10.98 -0.46
CA ARG A 32 -13.95 11.31 -0.06
C ARG A 32 -14.11 11.33 1.46
N ALA A 33 -13.46 10.42 2.17
CA ALA A 33 -13.48 10.38 3.62
C ALA A 33 -12.81 11.61 4.24
N ILE A 34 -11.68 12.06 3.70
CA ILE A 34 -11.02 13.29 4.14
C ILE A 34 -11.89 14.51 3.80
N GLN A 35 -12.44 14.58 2.59
CA GLN A 35 -13.32 15.68 2.19
C GLN A 35 -14.50 15.84 3.16
N ARG A 36 -15.16 14.74 3.53
CA ARG A 36 -16.24 14.74 4.52
C ARG A 36 -15.77 15.21 5.89
N ARG A 37 -14.58 14.78 6.33
CA ARG A 37 -14.00 15.16 7.64
C ARG A 37 -13.59 16.62 7.71
N LEU A 38 -13.08 17.19 6.62
CA LEU A 38 -12.79 18.62 6.52
C LEU A 38 -14.09 19.43 6.59
N SER A 39 -15.10 19.04 5.81
CA SER A 39 -16.42 19.69 5.80
C SER A 39 -17.13 19.63 7.16
N SER A 40 -17.11 18.48 7.84
CA SER A 40 -17.73 18.33 9.16
C SER A 40 -17.04 19.13 10.27
N ARG A 41 -15.83 19.66 9.99
CA ARG A 41 -15.05 20.50 10.91
C ARG A 41 -14.97 21.95 10.44
N GLU A 42 -15.82 22.32 9.47
CA GLU A 42 -15.92 23.68 8.90
C GLU A 42 -14.57 24.19 8.35
N LEU A 43 -13.75 23.28 7.85
CA LEU A 43 -12.48 23.61 7.20
C LEU A 43 -12.68 23.80 5.70
N PRO A 44 -11.95 24.75 5.08
CA PRO A 44 -12.08 25.04 3.65
C PRO A 44 -11.78 23.78 2.82
N ILE A 45 -12.71 23.42 1.94
CA ILE A 45 -12.61 22.23 1.07
C ILE A 45 -12.21 22.59 -0.36
N GLU A 46 -12.22 23.88 -0.72
CA GLU A 46 -11.91 24.38 -2.06
C GLU A 46 -10.47 24.03 -2.46
N ARG A 47 -9.59 23.99 -1.46
CA ARG A 47 -8.17 23.65 -1.60
C ARG A 47 -7.89 22.14 -1.45
N TRP A 48 -8.87 21.35 -1.02
CA TRP A 48 -8.68 19.92 -0.76
C TRP A 48 -8.28 19.15 -2.03
N THR A 49 -8.94 19.40 -3.16
CA THR A 49 -8.60 18.73 -4.42
C THR A 49 -7.18 19.07 -4.87
N TYR A 50 -6.79 20.34 -4.81
CA TYR A 50 -5.42 20.76 -5.13
C TYR A 50 -4.39 20.12 -4.18
N PHE A 51 -4.75 19.96 -2.91
CA PHE A 51 -3.88 19.30 -1.92
C PHE A 51 -3.67 17.84 -2.29
N ALA A 52 -4.77 17.11 -2.49
CA ALA A 52 -4.72 15.69 -2.84
C ALA A 52 -3.93 15.45 -4.13
N VAL A 53 -4.19 16.24 -5.18
CA VAL A 53 -3.48 16.13 -6.46
C VAL A 53 -2.00 16.46 -6.30
N ALA A 54 -1.64 17.54 -5.59
CA ALA A 54 -0.24 17.90 -5.37
C ALA A 54 0.51 16.84 -4.55
N THR A 55 -0.11 16.30 -3.49
CA THR A 55 0.50 15.25 -2.66
C THR A 55 0.65 13.92 -3.42
N ILE A 56 -0.37 13.49 -4.17
CA ILE A 56 -0.29 12.26 -4.98
C ILE A 56 0.73 12.44 -6.12
N GLY A 57 0.69 13.59 -6.81
CA GLY A 57 1.59 13.90 -7.92
C GLY A 57 3.06 13.96 -7.48
N SER A 58 3.35 14.68 -6.38
CA SER A 58 4.70 14.70 -5.80
C SER A 58 5.14 13.32 -5.31
N GLY A 59 4.23 12.51 -4.76
CA GLY A 59 4.54 11.11 -4.42
C GLY A 59 4.92 10.27 -5.64
N LEU A 60 4.23 10.43 -6.75
CA LEU A 60 4.55 9.72 -7.99
C LEU A 60 5.91 10.15 -8.56
N VAL A 61 6.18 11.46 -8.57
CA VAL A 61 7.47 12.02 -9.00
C VAL A 61 8.60 11.53 -8.09
N GLY A 62 8.42 11.58 -6.78
CA GLY A 62 9.43 11.13 -5.81
C GLY A 62 9.69 9.63 -5.91
N ALA A 63 8.64 8.82 -6.09
CA ALA A 63 8.77 7.38 -6.24
C ALA A 63 9.54 7.00 -7.52
N ARG A 64 9.30 7.74 -8.61
CA ARG A 64 10.04 7.55 -9.85
C ARG A 64 11.49 7.99 -9.73
N ALA A 65 11.73 9.18 -9.17
CA ALA A 65 13.08 9.71 -8.98
C ALA A 65 13.95 8.78 -8.14
N ALA A 66 13.44 8.23 -7.03
CA ALA A 66 14.17 7.28 -6.21
C ALA A 66 14.43 5.95 -6.93
N HIS A 67 13.47 5.44 -7.71
CA HIS A 67 13.69 4.24 -8.51
C HIS A 67 14.79 4.45 -9.57
N VAL A 68 14.78 5.60 -10.24
CA VAL A 68 15.81 5.96 -11.22
C VAL A 68 17.17 6.12 -10.56
N ALA A 69 17.25 6.79 -9.41
CA ALA A 69 18.49 6.99 -8.67
C ALA A 69 19.12 5.65 -8.22
N THR A 70 18.30 4.73 -7.71
CA THR A 70 18.77 3.39 -7.30
C THR A 70 19.18 2.50 -8.48
N ASN A 71 18.70 2.79 -9.70
CA ASN A 71 19.00 2.04 -10.92
C ASN A 71 19.76 2.89 -11.94
N TRP A 72 20.59 3.85 -11.47
CA TRP A 72 21.23 4.85 -12.33
C TRP A 72 22.08 4.24 -13.45
N SER A 73 22.72 3.10 -13.18
CA SER A 73 23.52 2.36 -14.18
C SER A 73 22.74 1.99 -15.44
N TYR A 74 21.44 1.73 -15.32
CA TYR A 74 20.54 1.46 -16.44
C TYR A 74 20.05 2.76 -17.10
N TYR A 75 19.62 3.72 -16.29
CA TYR A 75 18.97 4.94 -16.79
C TYR A 75 19.92 5.95 -17.44
N ARG A 76 21.21 5.91 -17.10
CA ARG A 76 22.24 6.75 -17.76
C ARG A 76 22.31 6.48 -19.27
N ASP A 77 22.05 5.24 -19.67
CA ASP A 77 22.09 4.79 -21.06
C ASP A 77 20.69 4.83 -21.72
N HIS A 78 19.63 5.11 -20.93
CA HIS A 78 18.22 5.09 -21.36
C HIS A 78 17.43 6.28 -20.82
N VAL A 79 17.92 7.51 -21.06
CA VAL A 79 17.37 8.74 -20.47
C VAL A 79 15.88 8.96 -20.81
N SER A 80 15.43 8.57 -22.00
CA SER A 80 14.01 8.67 -22.40
C SER A 80 13.07 7.83 -21.52
N SER A 81 13.58 6.75 -20.92
CA SER A 81 12.79 5.89 -20.03
C SER A 81 12.58 6.49 -18.64
N VAL A 82 13.32 7.55 -18.24
CA VAL A 82 13.23 8.14 -16.90
C VAL A 82 11.81 8.61 -16.56
N ALA A 83 11.07 9.18 -17.53
CA ALA A 83 9.70 9.63 -17.35
C ALA A 83 8.62 8.56 -17.64
N SER A 84 9.02 7.38 -18.09
CA SER A 84 8.10 6.32 -18.56
C SER A 84 7.46 5.58 -17.38
N LEU A 85 6.45 6.18 -16.76
CA LEU A 85 5.74 5.62 -15.60
C LEU A 85 4.99 4.32 -15.91
N TRP A 86 4.58 4.13 -17.18
CA TRP A 86 3.86 2.94 -17.64
C TRP A 86 4.74 1.68 -17.72
N GLN A 87 6.07 1.82 -17.72
CA GLN A 87 7.00 0.69 -17.70
C GLN A 87 7.15 0.08 -16.30
N GLY A 88 6.46 0.64 -15.29
CA GLY A 88 6.64 0.29 -13.89
C GLY A 88 7.90 0.92 -13.29
N GLY A 89 8.35 0.41 -12.14
CA GLY A 89 9.54 0.94 -11.46
C GLY A 89 9.25 2.20 -10.64
N LEU A 90 8.60 2.02 -9.49
CA LEU A 90 8.32 3.06 -8.51
C LEU A 90 8.82 2.60 -7.15
N ALA A 91 9.66 3.41 -6.51
CA ALA A 91 10.16 3.14 -5.16
C ALA A 91 9.29 3.87 -4.14
N SER A 92 8.50 3.13 -3.35
CA SER A 92 7.53 3.71 -2.41
C SER A 92 8.15 4.71 -1.42
N PHE A 93 9.37 4.44 -0.95
CA PHE A 93 10.11 5.35 -0.06
C PHE A 93 10.37 6.72 -0.67
N GLY A 94 10.71 6.77 -1.96
CA GLY A 94 10.88 8.03 -2.68
C GLY A 94 9.59 8.83 -2.78
N GLY A 95 8.47 8.13 -2.92
CA GLY A 95 7.17 8.79 -2.94
C GLY A 95 6.82 9.43 -1.60
N LEU A 96 7.02 8.73 -0.49
CA LEU A 96 6.83 9.29 0.84
C LEU A 96 7.78 10.46 1.13
N ALA A 97 9.04 10.36 0.69
CA ALA A 97 10.06 11.38 0.90
C ALA A 97 9.70 12.72 0.24
N LEU A 98 9.04 12.70 -0.92
CA LEU A 98 8.63 13.94 -1.61
C LEU A 98 7.20 14.37 -1.29
N ALA A 99 6.27 13.42 -1.13
CA ALA A 99 4.87 13.73 -0.81
C ALA A 99 4.71 14.34 0.59
N THR A 100 5.50 13.90 1.57
CA THR A 100 5.36 14.35 2.96
C THR A 100 5.71 15.84 3.13
N PRO A 101 6.88 16.35 2.67
CA PRO A 101 7.17 17.77 2.74
C PRO A 101 6.15 18.63 2.00
N VAL A 102 5.70 18.20 0.81
CA VAL A 102 4.67 18.90 0.04
C VAL A 102 3.36 18.98 0.84
N ALA A 103 2.90 17.87 1.42
CA ALA A 103 1.73 17.85 2.28
C ALA A 103 1.88 18.76 3.50
N LEU A 104 3.03 18.77 4.17
CA LEU A 104 3.28 19.63 5.34
C LEU A 104 3.25 21.12 4.98
N VAL A 105 3.92 21.51 3.89
CA VAL A 105 3.96 22.90 3.42
C VAL A 105 2.57 23.38 3.03
N LEU A 106 1.83 22.57 2.26
CA LEU A 106 0.47 22.92 1.83
C LEU A 106 -0.50 22.95 3.01
N ALA A 107 -0.39 22.01 3.95
CA ALA A 107 -1.22 21.98 5.16
C ALA A 107 -1.03 23.27 5.97
N ARG A 108 0.23 23.67 6.21
CA ARG A 108 0.55 24.88 6.96
C ARG A 108 0.08 26.16 6.25
N ARG A 109 0.17 26.19 4.92
CA ARG A 109 -0.23 27.34 4.08
C ARG A 109 -1.75 27.47 3.94
N TRP A 110 -2.46 26.36 3.83
CA TRP A 110 -3.88 26.37 3.46
C TRP A 110 -4.84 26.17 4.62
N TRP A 111 -4.39 25.55 5.71
CA TRP A 111 -5.13 25.44 6.99
C TRP A 111 -4.30 25.98 8.16
N PRO A 112 -3.85 27.26 8.13
CA PRO A 112 -2.99 27.83 9.16
C PRO A 112 -3.63 27.88 10.55
N GLN A 113 -4.96 27.78 10.64
CA GLN A 113 -5.75 27.73 11.87
C GLN A 113 -5.66 26.39 12.63
N ARG A 114 -5.06 25.35 12.03
CA ARG A 114 -4.83 24.06 12.67
C ARG A 114 -3.34 23.81 12.81
N THR A 115 -2.94 23.21 13.92
CA THR A 115 -1.60 22.63 14.05
C THR A 115 -1.46 21.45 13.08
N LEU A 116 -0.22 21.12 12.69
CA LEU A 116 0.04 19.97 11.82
C LEU A 116 -0.44 18.65 12.43
N LEU A 117 -0.41 18.53 13.76
CA LEU A 117 -0.90 17.35 14.47
C LEU A 117 -2.42 17.25 14.43
N GLU A 118 -3.16 18.35 14.60
CA GLU A 118 -4.62 18.35 14.41
C GLU A 118 -4.99 18.01 12.97
N PHE A 119 -4.24 18.54 12.00
CA PHE A 119 -4.46 18.22 10.59
C PHE A 119 -4.19 16.74 10.31
N ALA A 120 -3.11 16.18 10.85
CA ALA A 120 -2.81 14.76 10.76
C ALA A 120 -3.94 13.90 11.35
N ASP A 121 -4.47 14.26 12.52
CA ASP A 121 -5.60 13.55 13.14
C ASP A 121 -6.87 13.58 12.28
N ILE A 122 -7.04 14.58 11.41
CA ILE A 122 -8.13 14.60 10.42
C ILE A 122 -7.86 13.60 9.29
N LEU A 123 -6.63 13.57 8.77
CA LEU A 123 -6.27 12.78 7.60
C LEU A 123 -6.14 11.27 7.92
N ILE A 124 -5.45 10.93 8.99
CA ILE A 124 -4.96 9.58 9.26
C ILE A 124 -6.08 8.53 9.32
N PRO A 125 -7.20 8.72 10.02
CA PRO A 125 -8.27 7.72 10.02
C PRO A 125 -8.82 7.44 8.61
N ALA A 126 -8.90 8.45 7.75
CA ALA A 126 -9.36 8.26 6.37
C ALA A 126 -8.28 7.60 5.49
N ILE A 127 -7.00 7.90 5.72
CA ILE A 127 -5.88 7.21 5.06
C ILE A 127 -5.88 5.73 5.46
N VAL A 128 -6.04 5.40 6.74
CA VAL A 128 -6.12 4.00 7.22
C VAL A 128 -7.32 3.28 6.61
N ALA A 129 -8.48 3.92 6.50
CA ALA A 129 -9.64 3.34 5.81
C ALA A 129 -9.34 3.02 4.33
N GLY A 130 -8.72 3.97 3.61
CA GLY A 130 -8.26 3.74 2.24
C GLY A 130 -7.23 2.62 2.17
N TRP A 131 -6.31 2.55 3.13
CA TRP A 131 -5.28 1.51 3.20
C TRP A 131 -5.87 0.11 3.41
N ALA A 132 -6.85 -0.04 4.29
CA ALA A 132 -7.58 -1.29 4.50
C ALA A 132 -8.25 -1.78 3.21
N VAL A 133 -8.92 -0.88 2.49
CA VAL A 133 -9.52 -1.21 1.19
C VAL A 133 -8.46 -1.52 0.15
N GLY A 134 -7.36 -0.76 0.12
CA GLY A 134 -6.24 -0.97 -0.79
C GLY A 134 -5.57 -2.33 -0.60
N ARG A 135 -5.46 -2.82 0.64
CA ARG A 135 -5.00 -4.18 0.94
C ARG A 135 -5.97 -5.23 0.40
N ALA A 136 -7.28 -5.05 0.62
CA ALA A 136 -8.29 -6.00 0.19
C ALA A 136 -8.48 -6.06 -1.34
N LEU A 137 -8.32 -4.93 -2.04
CA LEU A 137 -8.60 -4.82 -3.48
C LEU A 137 -7.35 -4.70 -4.35
N GLY A 138 -6.18 -4.44 -3.77
CA GLY A 138 -4.92 -4.31 -4.51
C GLY A 138 -4.15 -5.63 -4.53
N PRO A 139 -3.28 -5.89 -3.53
CA PRO A 139 -2.45 -7.10 -3.47
C PRO A 139 -3.23 -8.41 -3.56
N GLN A 140 -4.51 -8.42 -3.15
CA GLN A 140 -5.37 -9.59 -3.27
C GLN A 140 -5.51 -10.10 -4.71
N PHE A 141 -5.46 -9.22 -5.70
CA PHE A 141 -5.57 -9.56 -7.12
C PHE A 141 -4.22 -9.46 -7.86
N MET A 142 -3.09 -9.42 -7.13
CA MET A 142 -1.76 -9.41 -7.75
C MET A 142 -1.27 -10.83 -8.05
N TYR A 143 -0.44 -10.94 -9.08
CA TYR A 143 0.37 -12.14 -9.29
C TYR A 143 1.28 -12.36 -8.08
N ALA A 144 1.28 -13.59 -7.55
CA ALA A 144 1.97 -13.96 -6.33
C ALA A 144 1.62 -13.10 -5.10
N GLY A 145 0.38 -12.61 -5.00
CA GLY A 145 -0.09 -11.78 -3.89
C GLY A 145 -0.35 -12.53 -2.57
N GLY A 146 -0.42 -13.88 -2.60
CA GLY A 146 -0.64 -14.70 -1.42
C GLY A 146 0.62 -14.87 -0.55
N GLY A 147 0.42 -15.23 0.71
CA GLY A 147 1.51 -15.51 1.66
C GLY A 147 2.15 -16.88 1.46
N HIS A 148 2.62 -17.47 2.55
CA HIS A 148 3.17 -18.82 2.56
C HIS A 148 2.08 -19.88 2.29
N GLU A 149 2.51 -21.09 1.91
CA GLU A 149 1.62 -22.22 1.68
C GLU A 149 0.89 -22.64 2.95
N THR A 150 -0.38 -23.01 2.80
CA THR A 150 -1.23 -23.47 3.91
C THR A 150 -2.19 -24.54 3.46
N HIS A 151 -2.42 -25.53 4.32
CA HIS A 151 -3.45 -26.55 4.13
C HIS A 151 -4.73 -26.26 4.91
N GLN A 152 -4.81 -25.08 5.55
CA GLN A 152 -5.95 -24.68 6.35
C GLN A 152 -7.18 -24.35 5.47
N TRP A 153 -8.37 -24.44 6.06
CA TRP A 153 -9.65 -24.26 5.37
C TRP A 153 -9.81 -22.88 4.72
N PHE A 154 -9.17 -21.84 5.26
CA PHE A 154 -9.21 -20.46 4.76
C PHE A 154 -8.16 -20.15 3.68
N GLY A 155 -7.35 -21.12 3.26
CA GLY A 155 -6.34 -20.92 2.25
C GLY A 155 -6.93 -20.63 0.87
N MET A 156 -6.37 -19.65 0.15
CA MET A 156 -6.83 -19.21 -1.18
C MET A 156 -5.80 -19.47 -2.27
N THR A 157 -6.26 -19.64 -3.50
CA THR A 157 -5.39 -19.85 -4.68
C THR A 157 -5.11 -18.55 -5.40
N TYR A 158 -3.83 -18.21 -5.53
CA TYR A 158 -3.36 -16.98 -6.17
C TYR A 158 -2.68 -17.28 -7.50
N ALA A 159 -2.80 -16.36 -8.46
CA ALA A 159 -2.09 -16.48 -9.73
C ALA A 159 -0.57 -16.55 -9.49
N GLY A 160 0.10 -17.51 -10.14
CA GLY A 160 1.56 -17.68 -10.00
C GLY A 160 2.03 -18.43 -8.76
N GLN A 161 1.13 -18.94 -7.92
CA GLN A 161 1.47 -19.70 -6.73
C GLN A 161 0.80 -21.07 -6.75
N VAL A 162 1.60 -22.13 -6.59
CA VAL A 162 1.09 -23.51 -6.50
C VAL A 162 0.49 -23.74 -5.11
N GLY A 163 -0.64 -24.44 -5.04
CA GLY A 163 -1.30 -24.76 -3.78
C GLY A 163 -2.05 -23.58 -3.15
N ARG A 164 -2.68 -23.84 -1.99
CA ARG A 164 -3.39 -22.81 -1.22
C ARG A 164 -2.40 -21.96 -0.43
N ARG A 165 -2.63 -20.66 -0.39
CA ARG A 165 -1.80 -19.66 0.29
C ARG A 165 -2.59 -18.97 1.37
N VAL A 166 -1.89 -18.56 2.43
CA VAL A 166 -2.49 -17.70 3.45
C VAL A 166 -2.89 -16.38 2.79
N PRO A 167 -4.15 -15.93 2.91
CA PRO A 167 -4.62 -14.69 2.29
C PRO A 167 -4.16 -13.46 3.08
N VAL A 168 -2.84 -13.26 3.13
CA VAL A 168 -2.19 -12.14 3.84
C VAL A 168 -2.79 -10.78 3.49
N PRO A 169 -3.11 -10.45 2.21
CA PRO A 169 -3.75 -9.18 1.90
C PRO A 169 -5.09 -8.95 2.62
N LEU A 170 -5.91 -9.99 2.79
CA LEU A 170 -7.19 -9.89 3.48
C LEU A 170 -7.01 -9.81 5.00
N ILE A 171 -6.04 -10.53 5.55
CA ILE A 171 -5.69 -10.43 6.98
C ILE A 171 -5.23 -9.02 7.31
N GLN A 172 -4.31 -8.47 6.51
CA GLN A 172 -3.82 -7.10 6.66
C GLN A 172 -4.93 -6.07 6.47
N ALA A 173 -5.84 -6.29 5.51
CA ALA A 173 -7.01 -5.42 5.35
C ALA A 173 -7.92 -5.44 6.59
N ALA A 174 -8.11 -6.60 7.21
CA ALA A 174 -8.89 -6.73 8.43
C ALA A 174 -8.20 -6.03 9.62
N GLU A 175 -6.88 -6.17 9.77
CA GLU A 175 -6.09 -5.47 10.78
C GLU A 175 -6.18 -3.94 10.63
N ASP A 176 -5.97 -3.45 9.40
CA ASP A 176 -6.09 -2.02 9.09
C ASP A 176 -7.53 -1.52 9.29
N GLY A 177 -8.54 -2.35 9.01
CA GLY A 177 -9.95 -2.07 9.28
C GLY A 177 -10.28 -2.00 10.78
N LEU A 178 -9.74 -2.90 11.59
CA LEU A 178 -9.87 -2.88 13.05
C LEU A 178 -9.18 -1.65 13.64
N LEU A 179 -7.99 -1.32 13.14
CA LEU A 179 -7.29 -0.08 13.51
C LEU A 179 -8.15 1.13 13.16
N TRP A 180 -8.73 1.19 11.96
CA TRP A 180 -9.63 2.28 11.59
C TRP A 180 -10.82 2.42 12.55
N LEU A 181 -11.51 1.33 12.89
CA LEU A 181 -12.62 1.34 13.87
C LEU A 181 -12.17 1.83 15.24
N LEU A 182 -10.98 1.42 15.69
CA LEU A 182 -10.38 1.92 16.93
C LEU A 182 -10.14 3.43 16.87
N LEU A 183 -9.56 3.93 15.78
CA LEU A 183 -9.32 5.37 15.60
C LEU A 183 -10.64 6.16 15.66
N LEU A 184 -11.70 5.69 14.99
CA LEU A 184 -13.04 6.30 15.08
C LEU A 184 -13.57 6.31 16.52
N ARG A 185 -13.31 5.25 17.29
CA ARG A 185 -13.73 5.13 18.68
C ARG A 185 -12.95 6.06 19.61
N VAL A 186 -11.67 6.27 19.35
CA VAL A 186 -10.79 7.19 20.08
C VAL A 186 -11.17 8.64 19.77
N GLU A 187 -11.44 8.97 18.52
CA GLU A 187 -11.84 10.32 18.08
C GLU A 187 -13.14 10.82 18.75
N ARG A 188 -14.01 9.90 19.19
CA ARG A 188 -15.21 10.27 19.98
C ARG A 188 -14.86 10.78 21.37
N ARG A 189 -13.62 10.62 21.83
CA ARG A 189 -13.12 11.16 23.09
C ARG A 189 -12.43 12.49 22.81
N LYS A 190 -12.52 13.45 23.73
CA LYS A 190 -11.75 14.70 23.65
C LYS A 190 -10.27 14.39 23.93
N THR A 191 -9.50 14.10 22.89
CA THR A 191 -8.06 13.79 22.98
C THR A 191 -7.21 15.00 22.61
N ALA A 192 -5.96 15.02 23.10
CA ALA A 192 -4.99 16.03 22.69
C ALA A 192 -4.63 15.89 21.20
N PRO A 193 -4.26 16.99 20.50
CA PRO A 193 -3.77 16.94 19.13
C PRO A 193 -2.65 15.92 18.93
N GLY A 194 -2.74 15.13 17.87
CA GLY A 194 -1.76 14.11 17.49
C GLY A 194 -1.99 12.76 18.18
N THR A 195 -2.94 12.64 19.10
CA THR A 195 -3.22 11.37 19.81
C THR A 195 -3.68 10.29 18.84
N VAL A 196 -4.58 10.63 17.91
CA VAL A 196 -5.15 9.67 16.95
C VAL A 196 -4.07 9.19 15.99
N THR A 197 -3.28 10.13 15.46
CA THR A 197 -2.12 9.85 14.61
C THR A 197 -1.08 9.01 15.33
N GLY A 198 -0.74 9.35 16.58
CA GLY A 198 0.23 8.61 17.38
C GLY A 198 -0.19 7.17 17.63
N ILE A 199 -1.46 6.94 18.01
CA ILE A 199 -2.02 5.58 18.16
C ILE A 199 -1.92 4.81 16.83
N ALA A 200 -2.30 5.45 15.72
CA ALA A 200 -2.20 4.83 14.41
C ALA A 200 -0.77 4.40 14.09
N MET A 201 0.23 5.28 14.28
CA MET A 201 1.63 4.99 14.00
C MET A 201 2.19 3.87 14.88
N VAL A 202 1.88 3.87 16.17
CA VAL A 202 2.35 2.84 17.11
C VAL A 202 1.73 1.49 16.78
N ILE A 203 0.41 1.41 16.63
CA ILE A 203 -0.28 0.14 16.39
C ILE A 203 0.09 -0.40 15.00
N TRP A 204 0.04 0.44 13.97
CA TRP A 204 0.42 0.03 12.62
C TRP A 204 1.87 -0.42 12.56
N GLY A 205 2.80 0.30 13.19
CA GLY A 205 4.21 -0.07 13.26
C GLY A 205 4.42 -1.41 13.97
N ALA A 206 3.73 -1.64 15.09
CA ALA A 206 3.78 -2.90 15.82
C ALA A 206 3.23 -4.08 14.99
N VAL A 207 2.07 -3.90 14.33
CA VAL A 207 1.47 -4.91 13.45
C VAL A 207 2.41 -5.24 12.30
N ARG A 208 2.98 -4.22 11.64
CA ARG A 208 3.92 -4.43 10.51
C ARG A 208 5.20 -5.13 10.94
N PHE A 209 5.72 -4.80 12.12
CA PHE A 209 6.87 -5.51 12.68
C PHE A 209 6.56 -7.00 12.93
N LEU A 210 5.38 -7.31 13.48
CA LEU A 210 4.96 -8.69 13.70
C LEU A 210 4.77 -9.46 12.37
N ASP A 211 4.17 -8.81 11.38
CA ASP A 211 4.01 -9.34 10.02
C ASP A 211 5.34 -9.71 9.36
N ASP A 212 6.41 -8.97 9.62
CA ASP A 212 7.74 -9.25 9.05
C ASP A 212 8.49 -10.34 9.84
N VAL A 213 8.40 -10.32 11.17
CA VAL A 213 9.14 -11.24 12.05
C VAL A 213 8.56 -12.66 12.03
N LEU A 214 7.23 -12.80 12.02
CA LEU A 214 6.58 -14.11 12.12
C LEU A 214 6.90 -15.02 10.91
N PRO A 215 6.85 -14.55 9.65
CA PRO A 215 7.28 -15.33 8.48
C PRO A 215 8.80 -15.57 8.43
N ALA A 216 9.62 -14.61 8.87
CA ALA A 216 11.08 -14.77 8.91
C ALA A 216 11.50 -15.93 9.82
N ARG A 217 10.84 -16.08 10.99
CA ARG A 217 11.08 -17.20 11.91
C ARG A 217 10.71 -18.56 11.32
N ARG A 218 9.61 -18.65 10.55
CA ARG A 218 9.19 -19.88 9.87
C ARG A 218 10.16 -20.30 8.76
N THR A 219 10.67 -19.32 8.01
CA THR A 219 11.65 -19.57 6.93
C THR A 219 13.01 -20.01 7.48
N GLY A 220 13.45 -19.42 8.60
CA GLY A 220 14.64 -19.87 9.33
C GLY A 220 14.50 -21.28 9.91
N ALA A 221 13.35 -21.60 10.51
CA ALA A 221 13.06 -22.93 11.02
C ALA A 221 13.03 -23.99 9.91
N GLN A 222 12.40 -23.70 8.75
CA GLN A 222 12.39 -24.60 7.59
C GLN A 222 13.78 -24.82 6.97
N ARG A 223 14.67 -23.82 7.00
CA ARG A 223 16.06 -23.98 6.56
C ARG A 223 16.90 -24.86 7.49
N LEU A 224 16.61 -24.84 8.79
CA LEU A 224 17.29 -25.68 9.78
C LEU A 224 16.78 -27.13 9.75
N THR A 225 15.48 -27.34 9.51
CA THR A 225 14.90 -28.68 9.36
C THR A 225 15.09 -29.27 7.96
N GLY A 226 15.29 -28.45 6.93
CA GLY A 226 15.42 -28.85 5.53
C GLY A 226 16.82 -29.30 5.09
N ARG A 227 17.82 -29.32 5.99
CA ARG A 227 19.19 -29.75 5.65
C ARG A 227 19.40 -31.28 5.71
N ALA A 228 18.34 -32.06 5.89
CA ALA A 228 18.36 -33.52 5.88
C ALA A 228 17.74 -34.17 4.62
N GLY A 229 17.32 -33.39 3.62
CA GLY A 229 16.71 -33.94 2.39
C GLY A 229 17.22 -33.23 1.14
N SER A 230 18.23 -33.80 0.49
CA SER A 230 18.75 -33.36 -0.79
C SER A 230 17.69 -33.46 -1.89
N VAL A 231 17.32 -32.33 -2.52
CA VAL A 231 16.86 -32.31 -3.91
C VAL A 231 17.43 -31.06 -4.58
N ALA A 232 18.15 -31.29 -5.67
CA ALA A 232 18.84 -30.28 -6.47
C ALA A 232 17.88 -29.22 -7.03
N SER A 233 18.32 -27.96 -7.05
CA SER A 233 17.61 -26.86 -7.71
C SER A 233 17.81 -26.93 -9.22
N PRO A 234 16.75 -26.87 -10.05
CA PRO A 234 16.91 -26.56 -11.46
C PRO A 234 17.10 -25.05 -11.60
N ARG A 235 18.22 -24.64 -12.19
CA ARG A 235 18.48 -23.26 -12.58
C ARG A 235 17.42 -22.84 -13.61
N HIS A 236 16.50 -21.95 -13.25
CA HIS A 236 15.64 -21.31 -14.22
C HIS A 236 16.46 -20.33 -15.06
N ARG A 237 16.68 -20.75 -16.30
CA ARG A 237 17.26 -19.98 -17.40
C ARG A 237 16.17 -19.01 -17.88
N TRP A 238 16.44 -17.71 -17.84
CA TRP A 238 15.58 -16.67 -18.41
C TRP A 238 15.57 -16.84 -19.94
N THR A 239 14.43 -17.23 -20.50
CA THR A 239 14.14 -17.12 -21.93
C THR A 239 12.96 -16.18 -22.09
N SER A 240 13.21 -14.98 -22.61
CA SER A 240 12.18 -14.04 -23.08
C SER A 240 11.46 -14.63 -24.31
N PRO A 241 10.16 -14.35 -24.51
CA PRO A 241 9.53 -14.55 -25.80
C PRO A 241 9.57 -13.25 -26.64
N ALA A 242 10.08 -13.42 -27.87
CA ALA A 242 9.98 -12.58 -29.08
C ALA A 242 10.42 -11.11 -29.00
#